data_AF-A0A3P8NY67-F1
#
_entry.id   AF-A0A3P8NY67-F1
#
_cell.length_a   1.000
_cell.length_b   1.000
_cell.length_c   1.000
_cell.angle_alpha   90.00
_cell.angle_beta   90.00
_cell.angle_gamma   90.00
#
_symmetry.space_group_name_H-M   'P 1'
#
loop_
_entity.id
_entity.type
_entity.pdbx_description
1 polymer ?
#
loop_
_entity_poly.entity_id
_entity_poly.type
_entity_poly.pdbx_seq_one_letter_code
_entity_poly.pdbx_strand_id
1 'polypeptide(L)'
;MTLYLAVIIILSYLALIKCIFFRHRRTLVKSLKRALNAPSSRETNGEDIRALVVTAHPDDECMFFAPTIIRLIELNATVHLLCLSEGNYYNQGAQRKKELLNSCAVLGIPASRIIIINHKKLPDDPKAEWSVSLVSSEILKHIRAHSINMVLTFDGSGVSGHANHIAIYNAVRLHFALPGDRWPSQEVHLLPGCSPQLVSALVCLLYYRLKALQASQSCHAVPSHSAAVVSLPLHHVLTLHVHKHIPNHCSGTKEPEDLLKALMH
;
A
#
# COMPACT_ATOMS: atom_id res chain seq x y z
N MET A 1 48.34 -10.76 12.80
CA MET A 1 47.83 -11.21 11.49
C MET A 1 46.31 -11.28 11.44
N THR A 2 45.66 -12.05 12.32
CA THR A 2 44.18 -12.20 12.38
C THR A 2 43.39 -10.88 12.47
N LEU A 3 43.81 -9.92 13.31
CA LEU A 3 43.11 -8.62 13.43
C LEU A 3 43.13 -7.83 12.10
N TYR A 4 44.28 -7.79 11.41
CA TYR A 4 44.42 -7.13 10.11
C TYR A 4 43.52 -7.79 9.05
N LEU A 5 43.46 -9.12 9.03
CA LEU A 5 42.59 -9.86 8.11
C LEU A 5 41.11 -9.57 8.38
N ALA A 6 40.69 -9.53 9.65
CA ALA A 6 39.33 -9.19 10.04
C ALA A 6 38.93 -7.76 9.61
N VAL A 7 39.82 -6.78 9.80
CA VAL A 7 39.60 -5.39 9.34
C VAL A 7 39.45 -5.32 7.81
N ILE A 8 40.28 -6.04 7.05
CA ILE A 8 40.18 -6.10 5.58
C ILE A 8 38.85 -6.74 5.13
N ILE A 9 38.39 -7.80 5.82
CA ILE A 9 37.09 -8.43 5.54
C ILE A 9 35.93 -7.46 5.83
N ILE A 10 35.96 -6.73 6.95
CA ILE A 10 34.93 -5.74 7.29
C ILE A 10 34.91 -4.59 6.27
N LEU A 11 36.08 -4.04 5.91
CA LEU A 11 36.18 -2.94 4.95
C LEU A 11 35.73 -3.35 3.54
N SER A 12 36.11 -4.55 3.07
CA SER A 12 35.65 -5.08 1.78
C SER A 12 34.15 -5.39 1.76
N TYR A 13 33.59 -5.90 2.87
CA TYR A 13 32.14 -6.09 3.02
C TYR A 13 31.36 -4.76 3.01
N LEU A 14 31.85 -3.74 3.73
CA LEU A 14 31.25 -2.39 3.71
C LEU A 14 31.38 -1.71 2.34
N ALA A 15 32.50 -1.90 1.64
CA ALA A 15 32.70 -1.44 0.27
C ALA A 15 31.75 -2.14 -0.71
N LEU A 16 31.55 -3.46 -0.55
CA LEU A 16 30.59 -4.24 -1.33
C LEU A 16 29.15 -3.75 -1.10
N ILE A 17 28.73 -3.55 0.16
CA ILE A 17 27.40 -2.98 0.49
C ILE A 17 27.23 -1.60 -0.14
N LYS A 18 28.23 -0.70 -0.03
CA LYS A 18 28.17 0.61 -0.70
C LYS A 18 28.09 0.46 -2.23
N CYS A 19 28.88 -0.43 -2.84
CA CYS A 19 28.87 -0.66 -4.28
C CYS A 19 27.51 -1.19 -4.77
N ILE A 20 26.93 -2.17 -4.07
CA ILE A 20 25.59 -2.70 -4.35
C ILE A 20 24.54 -1.61 -4.17
N PHE A 21 24.57 -0.86 -3.07
CA PHE A 21 23.65 0.26 -2.82
C PHE A 21 23.73 1.33 -3.91
N PHE A 22 24.93 1.76 -4.32
CA PHE A 22 25.10 2.76 -5.37
C PHE A 22 24.75 2.23 -6.77
N ARG A 23 25.07 0.98 -7.12
CA ARG A 23 24.64 0.34 -8.37
C ARG A 23 23.11 0.21 -8.40
N HIS A 24 22.51 -0.32 -7.34
CA HIS A 24 21.06 -0.49 -7.25
C HIS A 24 20.34 0.86 -7.27
N ARG A 25 20.84 1.89 -6.54
CA ARG A 25 20.30 3.26 -6.60
C ARG A 25 20.40 3.84 -8.01
N ARG A 26 21.51 3.67 -8.72
CA ARG A 26 21.65 4.14 -10.12
C ARG A 26 20.69 3.41 -11.06
N THR A 27 20.54 2.09 -10.94
CA THR A 27 19.62 1.30 -11.76
C THR A 27 18.16 1.64 -11.44
N LEU A 28 17.80 1.76 -10.16
CA LEU A 28 16.47 2.18 -9.70
C LEU A 28 16.13 3.57 -10.24
N VAL A 29 17.01 4.57 -10.08
CA VAL A 29 16.82 5.92 -10.62
C VAL A 29 16.74 5.90 -12.16
N LYS A 30 17.52 5.06 -12.86
CA LYS A 30 17.44 4.91 -14.33
C LYS A 30 16.18 4.16 -14.79
N SER A 31 15.58 3.32 -13.96
CA SER A 31 14.31 2.65 -14.25
C SER A 31 13.11 3.53 -13.90
N LEU A 32 13.12 4.22 -12.75
CA LEU A 32 12.17 5.28 -12.41
C LEU A 32 12.16 6.36 -13.50
N LYS A 33 13.34 6.88 -13.89
CA LYS A 33 13.44 7.86 -14.97
C LYS A 33 12.99 7.31 -16.34
N ARG A 34 13.00 5.99 -16.57
CA ARG A 34 12.42 5.38 -17.80
C ARG A 34 10.92 5.14 -17.70
N ALA A 35 10.38 4.89 -16.51
CA ALA A 35 8.93 4.82 -16.28
C ALA A 35 8.30 6.22 -16.36
N LEU A 36 8.95 7.24 -15.79
CA LEU A 36 8.55 8.64 -15.85
C LEU A 36 8.73 9.24 -17.26
N ASN A 37 9.77 8.85 -17.99
CA ASN A 37 9.99 9.26 -19.38
C ASN A 37 9.32 8.33 -20.41
N ALA A 38 8.49 7.36 -19.99
CA ALA A 38 7.70 6.59 -20.94
C ALA A 38 6.70 7.54 -21.61
N PRO A 39 6.57 7.55 -22.95
CA PRO A 39 5.73 8.51 -23.63
C PRO A 39 4.28 8.36 -23.15
N SER A 40 3.71 9.48 -22.68
CA SER A 40 2.33 9.56 -22.21
C SER A 40 1.38 9.04 -23.29
N SER A 41 0.80 7.87 -23.07
CA SER A 41 -0.19 7.28 -23.97
C SER A 41 -1.54 8.00 -23.79
N ARG A 42 -1.60 9.21 -24.37
CA ARG A 42 -2.63 10.25 -24.20
C ARG A 42 -2.63 10.86 -22.80
N GLU A 43 -2.67 12.19 -22.73
CA GLU A 43 -2.88 12.93 -21.50
C GLU A 43 -4.29 12.68 -20.96
N THR A 44 -4.41 11.64 -20.14
CA THR A 44 -5.55 11.47 -19.24
C THR A 44 -5.29 12.33 -18.01
N ASN A 45 -5.64 13.61 -18.10
CA ASN A 45 -5.64 14.49 -16.93
C ASN A 45 -6.58 13.86 -15.89
N GLY A 46 -6.04 13.54 -14.72
CA GLY A 46 -6.68 12.75 -13.67
C GLY A 46 -7.52 13.57 -12.70
N GLU A 47 -7.82 14.83 -13.02
CA GLU A 47 -8.66 15.74 -12.20
C GLU A 47 -10.01 15.13 -11.80
N ASP A 48 -10.62 14.32 -12.69
CA ASP A 48 -11.86 13.60 -12.41
C ASP A 48 -11.69 12.50 -11.34
N ILE A 49 -10.46 12.02 -11.09
CA ILE A 49 -10.16 10.91 -10.19
C ILE A 49 -10.05 11.43 -8.75
N ARG A 50 -10.93 10.90 -7.89
CA ARG A 50 -10.90 11.04 -6.44
C ARG A 50 -10.61 9.66 -5.85
N ALA A 51 -9.34 9.41 -5.59
CA ALA A 51 -8.85 8.11 -5.11
C ALA A 51 -8.80 8.08 -3.58
N LEU A 52 -9.26 6.97 -2.99
CA LEU A 52 -9.11 6.65 -1.58
C LEU A 52 -8.15 5.46 -1.44
N VAL A 53 -6.99 5.69 -0.84
CA VAL A 53 -6.11 4.61 -0.39
C VAL A 53 -6.58 4.18 1.01
N VAL A 54 -6.83 2.89 1.21
CA VAL A 54 -7.26 2.33 2.49
C VAL A 54 -6.18 1.39 3.02
N THR A 55 -5.62 1.75 4.18
CA THR A 55 -4.56 0.99 4.87
C THR A 55 -4.96 0.55 6.27
N ALA A 56 -4.25 -0.41 6.84
CA ALA A 56 -4.48 -0.83 8.21
C ALA A 56 -3.65 -0.01 9.20
N HIS A 57 -2.41 0.32 8.85
CA HIS A 57 -1.40 0.84 9.77
C HIS A 57 -0.63 2.07 9.23
N PRO A 58 -0.06 2.89 10.13
CA PRO A 58 0.94 3.93 9.83
C PRO A 58 2.31 3.40 9.35
N ASP A 59 2.44 3.15 8.05
CA ASP A 59 3.64 2.74 7.29
C ASP A 59 3.23 2.15 5.93
N ASP A 60 2.10 1.45 5.89
CA ASP A 60 1.50 0.82 4.70
C ASP A 60 1.48 1.74 3.47
N GLU A 61 1.19 3.03 3.66
CA GLU A 61 1.04 4.01 2.58
C GLU A 61 2.36 4.23 1.83
N CYS A 62 3.49 4.30 2.55
CA CYS A 62 4.80 4.46 1.94
C CYS A 62 5.45 3.12 1.55
N MET A 63 5.11 2.06 2.28
CA MET A 63 5.59 0.70 2.07
C MET A 63 5.01 0.03 0.82
N PHE A 64 3.71 0.20 0.57
CA PHE A 64 2.99 -0.48 -0.51
C PHE A 64 2.46 0.46 -1.59
N PHE A 65 1.98 1.65 -1.21
CA PHE A 65 1.22 2.51 -2.13
C PHE A 65 1.98 3.72 -2.67
N ALA A 66 3.18 4.04 -2.17
CA ALA A 66 3.95 5.23 -2.57
C ALA A 66 4.08 5.44 -4.10
N PRO A 67 4.47 4.44 -4.91
CA PRO A 67 4.59 4.64 -6.36
C PRO A 67 3.26 5.00 -7.02
N THR A 68 2.16 4.41 -6.55
CA THR A 68 0.80 4.66 -7.06
C THR A 68 0.27 6.02 -6.60
N ILE A 69 0.49 6.39 -5.34
CA ILE A 69 0.12 7.70 -4.77
C ILE A 69 0.83 8.82 -5.53
N ILE A 70 2.14 8.72 -5.70
CA ILE A 70 2.93 9.70 -6.46
C ILE A 70 2.41 9.80 -7.89
N ARG A 71 2.15 8.67 -8.55
CA ARG A 71 1.65 8.68 -9.93
C ARG A 71 0.25 9.30 -10.07
N LEU A 72 -0.63 9.09 -9.10
CA LEU A 72 -1.95 9.73 -9.07
C LEU A 72 -1.82 11.25 -8.92
N ILE A 73 -0.94 11.71 -8.04
CA ILE A 73 -0.69 13.14 -7.81
C ILE A 73 -0.03 13.80 -9.02
N GLU A 74 0.91 13.14 -9.70
CA GLU A 74 1.46 13.57 -11.00
C GLU A 74 0.39 13.71 -12.10
N LEU A 75 -0.71 12.95 -11.99
CA LEU A 75 -1.86 13.02 -12.89
C LEU A 75 -2.91 14.03 -12.41
N ASN A 76 -2.63 14.90 -11.44
CA ASN A 76 -3.59 15.83 -10.82
C ASN A 76 -4.80 15.16 -10.14
N ALA A 77 -4.75 13.86 -9.84
CA ALA A 77 -5.81 13.17 -9.13
C ALA A 77 -5.88 13.63 -7.66
N THR A 78 -7.10 13.72 -7.14
CA THR A 78 -7.33 14.02 -5.72
C THR A 78 -7.20 12.73 -4.90
N VAL A 79 -6.10 12.59 -4.17
CA VAL A 79 -5.84 11.43 -3.30
C VAL A 79 -6.25 11.73 -1.85
N HIS A 80 -6.96 10.78 -1.25
CA HIS A 80 -7.30 10.67 0.16
C HIS A 80 -6.66 9.41 0.76
N LEU A 81 -6.35 9.44 2.05
CA LEU A 81 -5.90 8.26 2.81
C LEU A 81 -6.84 7.99 3.99
N LEU A 82 -7.30 6.75 4.12
CA LEU A 82 -7.97 6.22 5.30
C LEU A 82 -7.10 5.13 5.92
N CYS A 83 -6.52 5.43 7.09
CA CYS A 83 -5.80 4.45 7.90
C CYS A 83 -6.72 3.98 9.03
N LEU A 84 -6.97 2.68 9.13
CA LEU A 84 -8.01 2.14 10.01
C LEU A 84 -7.57 1.90 11.46
N SER A 85 -6.29 2.12 11.78
CA SER A 85 -5.76 2.11 13.14
C SER A 85 -4.68 3.16 13.34
N GLU A 86 -4.44 3.58 14.58
CA GLU A 86 -3.30 4.44 14.93
C GLU A 86 -1.96 3.68 15.01
N GLY A 87 -1.94 2.36 14.74
CA GLY A 87 -0.71 1.56 14.81
C GLY A 87 -0.20 1.34 16.23
N ASN A 88 -1.11 1.25 17.20
CA ASN A 88 -0.81 1.34 18.63
C ASN A 88 -0.36 0.02 19.30
N TYR A 89 0.02 -1.03 18.56
CA TYR A 89 0.39 -2.33 19.16
C TYR A 89 1.48 -2.22 20.25
N TYR A 90 2.48 -1.35 20.04
CA TYR A 90 3.56 -1.07 21.00
C TYR A 90 3.30 0.16 21.91
N ASN A 91 2.05 0.63 22.04
CA ASN A 91 1.68 1.88 22.71
C ASN A 91 2.32 3.15 22.08
N GLN A 92 2.59 3.11 20.77
CA GLN A 92 3.26 4.18 20.01
C GLN A 92 2.33 4.97 19.07
N GLY A 93 1.01 4.82 19.18
CA GLY A 93 0.05 5.33 18.20
C GLY A 93 0.11 6.85 18.00
N ALA A 94 0.34 7.62 19.07
CA ALA A 94 0.51 9.07 18.97
C ALA A 94 1.77 9.48 18.15
N GLN A 95 2.86 8.71 18.26
CA GLN A 95 4.07 8.92 17.46
C GLN A 95 3.82 8.47 16.01
N ARG A 96 3.31 7.26 15.81
CA ARG A 96 3.05 6.70 14.47
C ARG A 96 2.04 7.52 13.66
N LYS A 97 1.03 8.09 14.31
CA LYS A 97 0.11 9.09 13.73
C LYS A 97 0.85 10.30 13.16
N LYS A 98 1.84 10.84 13.89
CA LYS A 98 2.67 11.96 13.41
C LYS A 98 3.58 11.54 12.26
N GLU A 99 4.14 10.33 12.33
CA GLU A 99 4.97 9.75 11.27
C GLU A 99 4.16 9.56 9.98
N LEU A 100 2.92 9.06 10.06
CA LEU A 100 2.01 8.92 8.92
C LEU A 100 1.68 10.27 8.26
N LEU A 101 1.34 11.30 9.05
CA LEU A 101 1.06 12.64 8.52
C LEU A 101 2.29 13.23 7.81
N ASN A 102 3.48 13.03 8.36
CA ASN A 102 4.74 13.48 7.73
C ASN A 102 5.04 12.69 6.44
N SER A 103 4.85 11.37 6.46
CA SER A 103 5.01 10.48 5.30
C SER A 103 4.09 10.90 4.16
N CYS A 104 2.81 11.09 4.45
CA CYS A 104 1.82 11.57 3.49
C CYS A 104 2.14 12.96 2.92
N ALA A 105 2.66 13.88 3.73
CA ALA A 105 3.10 15.19 3.27
C ALA A 105 4.26 15.08 2.27
N VAL A 106 5.18 14.13 2.45
CA VAL A 106 6.26 13.81 1.49
C VAL A 106 5.70 13.15 0.22
N LEU A 107 4.68 12.32 0.35
CA LEU A 107 3.98 11.71 -0.79
C LEU A 107 3.07 12.70 -1.55
N GLY A 108 2.78 13.87 -0.99
CA GLY A 108 1.95 14.92 -1.59
C GLY A 108 0.46 14.87 -1.21
N ILE A 109 0.05 14.05 -0.24
CA ILE A 109 -1.31 14.03 0.29
C ILE A 109 -1.42 15.10 1.40
N PRO A 110 -2.31 16.11 1.27
CA PRO A 110 -2.48 17.13 2.30
C PRO A 110 -3.19 16.58 3.54
N ALA A 111 -2.83 17.09 4.72
CA ALA A 111 -3.34 16.60 6.01
C ALA A 111 -4.88 16.61 6.14
N SER A 112 -5.57 17.51 5.44
CA SER A 112 -7.04 17.58 5.40
C SER A 112 -7.72 16.42 4.66
N ARG A 113 -6.95 15.58 3.93
CA ARG A 113 -7.43 14.39 3.23
C ARG A 113 -6.94 13.08 3.87
N ILE A 114 -6.34 13.14 5.05
CA ILE A 114 -5.85 11.99 5.81
C ILE A 114 -6.76 11.78 7.01
N ILE A 115 -7.36 10.60 7.11
CA ILE A 115 -8.18 10.21 8.26
C ILE A 115 -7.59 8.94 8.87
N ILE A 116 -7.43 8.98 10.19
CA ILE A 116 -6.81 7.91 10.98
C ILE A 116 -7.83 7.52 12.05
N ILE A 117 -8.32 6.28 11.98
CA ILE A 117 -9.35 5.78 12.88
C ILE A 117 -8.72 5.33 14.20
N ASN A 118 -9.27 5.84 15.30
CA ASN A 118 -9.02 5.32 16.65
C ASN A 118 -10.33 4.70 17.15
N HIS A 119 -10.48 3.39 16.95
CA HIS A 119 -11.70 2.68 17.29
C HIS A 119 -11.39 1.37 18.02
N LYS A 120 -12.01 1.16 19.20
CA LYS A 120 -11.71 0.01 20.09
C LYS A 120 -11.92 -1.37 19.46
N LYS A 121 -12.75 -1.47 18.40
CA LYS A 121 -12.98 -2.71 17.64
C LYS A 121 -12.10 -2.88 16.39
N LEU A 122 -11.18 -1.94 16.14
CA LEU A 122 -10.16 -2.00 15.07
C LEU A 122 -8.74 -1.79 15.68
N PRO A 123 -8.35 -2.57 16.70
CA PRO A 123 -7.03 -2.43 17.32
C PRO A 123 -5.93 -2.89 16.34
N ASP A 124 -4.77 -2.26 16.44
CA ASP A 124 -3.52 -2.82 15.91
C ASP A 124 -3.07 -3.95 16.84
N ASP A 125 -3.53 -5.17 16.56
CA ASP A 125 -3.13 -6.43 17.21
C ASP A 125 -3.19 -7.57 16.18
N PRO A 126 -2.09 -8.30 15.92
CA PRO A 126 -2.06 -9.43 14.98
C PRO A 126 -3.03 -10.58 15.30
N LYS A 127 -3.58 -10.63 16.53
CA LYS A 127 -4.57 -11.62 16.98
C LYS A 127 -6.02 -11.11 16.92
N ALA A 128 -6.24 -9.83 16.63
CA ALA A 128 -7.58 -9.27 16.57
C ALA A 128 -8.22 -9.52 15.20
N GLU A 129 -9.45 -10.03 15.21
CA GLU A 129 -10.26 -10.14 14.01
C GLU A 129 -11.08 -8.86 13.82
N TRP A 130 -10.76 -8.10 12.75
CA TRP A 130 -11.52 -6.91 12.40
C TRP A 130 -12.85 -7.29 11.74
N SER A 131 -13.96 -6.76 12.26
CA SER A 131 -15.28 -6.96 11.68
C SER A 131 -15.37 -6.37 10.28
N VAL A 132 -15.50 -7.23 9.27
CA VAL A 132 -15.64 -6.86 7.85
C VAL A 132 -16.75 -5.83 7.64
N SER A 133 -17.89 -5.99 8.32
CA SER A 133 -19.03 -5.04 8.26
C SER A 133 -18.68 -3.67 8.83
N LEU A 134 -17.93 -3.60 9.93
CA LEU A 134 -17.48 -2.33 10.52
C LEU A 134 -16.46 -1.63 9.61
N VAL A 135 -15.48 -2.37 9.10
CA VAL A 135 -14.48 -1.84 8.16
C VAL A 135 -15.18 -1.32 6.88
N SER A 136 -16.14 -2.07 6.34
CA SER A 136 -16.93 -1.66 5.18
C SER A 136 -17.73 -0.39 5.46
N SER A 137 -18.35 -0.28 6.64
CA SER A 137 -19.08 0.92 7.08
C SER A 137 -18.19 2.17 7.19
N GLU A 138 -16.99 2.05 7.76
CA GLU A 138 -16.05 3.18 7.83
C GLU A 138 -15.54 3.55 6.43
N ILE A 139 -15.22 2.59 5.55
CA ILE A 139 -14.83 2.88 4.15
C ILE A 139 -15.96 3.61 3.41
N LEU A 140 -17.19 3.12 3.50
CA LEU A 140 -18.39 3.68 2.85
C LEU A 140 -18.68 5.13 3.26
N LYS A 141 -18.54 5.43 4.55
CA LYS A 141 -18.67 6.79 5.10
C LYS A 141 -17.69 7.75 4.43
N HIS A 142 -16.44 7.35 4.22
CA HIS A 142 -15.43 8.17 3.53
C HIS A 142 -15.66 8.26 2.02
N ILE A 143 -16.10 7.18 1.37
CA ILE A 143 -16.47 7.19 -0.06
C ILE A 143 -17.54 8.24 -0.32
N ARG A 144 -18.62 8.22 0.48
CA ARG A 144 -19.75 9.15 0.36
C ARG A 144 -19.35 10.58 0.72
N ALA A 145 -18.63 10.79 1.84
CA ALA A 145 -18.24 12.12 2.30
C ALA A 145 -17.31 12.87 1.34
N HIS A 146 -16.51 12.16 0.54
CA HIS A 146 -15.53 12.76 -0.38
C HIS A 146 -15.82 12.47 -1.86
N SER A 147 -16.98 11.89 -2.19
CA SER A 147 -17.37 11.50 -3.56
C SER A 147 -16.29 10.69 -4.29
N ILE A 148 -15.59 9.83 -3.55
CA ILE A 148 -14.48 8.98 -4.01
C ILE A 148 -14.96 8.11 -5.17
N ASN A 149 -14.22 8.07 -6.27
CA ASN A 149 -14.53 7.22 -7.42
C ASN A 149 -13.52 6.12 -7.72
N MET A 150 -12.40 6.06 -6.99
CA MET A 150 -11.44 4.97 -7.05
C MET A 150 -11.04 4.55 -5.62
N VAL A 151 -11.04 3.25 -5.33
CA VAL A 151 -10.57 2.72 -4.03
C VAL A 151 -9.37 1.83 -4.29
N LEU A 152 -8.29 2.04 -3.52
CA LEU A 152 -7.05 1.28 -3.59
C LEU A 152 -6.78 0.66 -2.22
N THR A 153 -6.52 -0.65 -2.18
CA THR A 153 -6.14 -1.36 -0.95
C THR A 153 -5.39 -2.64 -1.30
N PHE A 154 -5.18 -3.50 -0.30
CA PHE A 154 -4.48 -4.79 -0.40
C PHE A 154 -5.22 -5.81 -1.26
N ASP A 155 -4.49 -6.85 -1.65
CA ASP A 155 -5.03 -8.05 -2.30
C ASP A 155 -5.67 -9.01 -1.30
N GLY A 156 -6.29 -10.09 -1.79
CA GLY A 156 -6.92 -11.12 -0.97
C GLY A 156 -5.99 -11.88 -0.02
N SER A 157 -4.67 -11.85 -0.26
CA SER A 157 -3.65 -12.41 0.63
C SER A 157 -3.22 -11.44 1.74
N GLY A 158 -3.68 -10.19 1.72
CA GLY A 158 -3.25 -9.14 2.64
C GLY A 158 -1.75 -8.82 2.53
N VAL A 159 -1.16 -8.97 1.34
CA VAL A 159 0.27 -8.95 0.99
C VAL A 159 1.13 -10.03 1.64
N SER A 160 1.01 -10.20 2.95
CA SER A 160 1.88 -11.02 3.80
C SER A 160 1.10 -12.02 4.66
N GLY A 161 -0.21 -12.15 4.45
CA GLY A 161 -1.12 -12.90 5.33
C GLY A 161 -1.61 -12.09 6.54
N HIS A 162 -1.40 -10.77 6.58
CA HIS A 162 -1.79 -9.96 7.74
C HIS A 162 -3.32 -9.85 7.86
N ALA A 163 -3.89 -10.28 9.00
CA ALA A 163 -5.33 -10.32 9.23
C ALA A 163 -6.06 -9.00 8.94
N ASN A 164 -5.53 -7.88 9.46
CA ASN A 164 -6.10 -6.54 9.21
C ASN A 164 -6.16 -6.19 7.71
N HIS A 165 -5.15 -6.58 6.91
CA HIS A 165 -5.12 -6.29 5.47
C HIS A 165 -6.18 -7.13 4.73
N ILE A 166 -6.29 -8.41 5.09
CA ILE A 166 -7.31 -9.33 4.57
C ILE A 166 -8.73 -8.83 4.92
N ALA A 167 -8.94 -8.30 6.14
CA ALA A 167 -10.22 -7.74 6.56
C ALA A 167 -10.63 -6.53 5.72
N ILE A 168 -9.68 -5.66 5.32
CA ILE A 168 -9.94 -4.52 4.43
C ILE A 168 -10.31 -5.00 3.03
N TYR A 169 -9.54 -5.93 2.45
CA TYR A 169 -9.87 -6.54 1.16
C TYR A 169 -11.30 -7.14 1.18
N ASN A 170 -11.62 -7.92 2.20
CA ASN A 170 -12.94 -8.54 2.34
C ASN A 170 -14.06 -7.49 2.48
N ALA A 171 -13.81 -6.37 3.16
CA ALA A 171 -14.78 -5.29 3.34
C ALA A 171 -15.04 -4.50 2.05
N VAL A 172 -13.99 -4.27 1.25
CA VAL A 172 -14.06 -3.67 -0.09
C VAL A 172 -14.79 -4.60 -1.06
N ARG A 173 -14.41 -5.89 -1.08
CA ARG A 173 -15.04 -6.93 -1.91
C ARG A 173 -16.52 -7.11 -1.55
N LEU A 174 -16.87 -7.15 -0.26
CA LEU A 174 -18.26 -7.25 0.19
C LEU A 174 -19.11 -6.08 -0.34
N HIS A 175 -18.59 -4.86 -0.31
CA HIS A 175 -19.34 -3.70 -0.80
C HIS A 175 -19.55 -3.77 -2.32
N PHE A 176 -18.49 -4.02 -3.09
CA PHE A 176 -18.57 -4.01 -4.56
C PHE A 176 -19.12 -5.31 -5.19
N ALA A 177 -19.45 -6.32 -4.39
CA ALA A 177 -20.14 -7.52 -4.84
C ALA A 177 -21.67 -7.43 -4.76
N LEU A 178 -22.24 -6.41 -4.10
CA LEU A 178 -23.68 -6.29 -3.93
C LEU A 178 -24.35 -5.67 -5.18
N PRO A 179 -25.39 -6.31 -5.77
CA PRO A 179 -26.09 -5.76 -6.94
C PRO A 179 -26.89 -4.50 -6.58
N GLY A 180 -26.33 -3.33 -6.85
CA GLY A 180 -27.01 -2.05 -6.66
C GLY A 180 -26.09 -0.86 -6.93
N ASP A 181 -24.94 -0.83 -6.27
CA ASP A 181 -23.93 0.22 -6.43
C ASP A 181 -22.95 -0.15 -7.54
N ARG A 182 -23.21 0.33 -8.78
CA ARG A 182 -22.31 0.15 -9.94
C ARG A 182 -21.05 1.01 -9.83
N TRP A 183 -20.17 0.64 -8.92
CA TRP A 183 -18.80 1.15 -8.90
C TRP A 183 -17.89 0.28 -9.77
N PRO A 184 -16.96 0.86 -10.55
CA PRO A 184 -15.86 0.11 -11.13
C PRO A 184 -14.89 -0.33 -10.02
N SER A 185 -15.11 -1.53 -9.49
CA SER A 185 -14.18 -2.23 -8.60
C SER A 185 -12.93 -2.63 -9.37
N GLN A 186 -11.89 -1.81 -9.30
CA GLN A 186 -10.58 -2.16 -9.85
C GLN A 186 -9.74 -2.85 -8.77
N GLU A 187 -9.76 -4.18 -8.75
CA GLU A 187 -8.92 -4.96 -7.83
C GLU A 187 -7.44 -4.72 -8.13
N VAL A 188 -6.70 -4.22 -7.14
CA VAL A 188 -5.24 -4.18 -7.18
C VAL A 188 -4.73 -5.59 -6.87
N HIS A 189 -4.74 -6.46 -7.90
CA HIS A 189 -4.12 -7.77 -7.80
C HIS A 189 -2.61 -7.60 -7.64
N LEU A 190 -2.12 -7.70 -6.40
CA LEU A 190 -0.80 -8.25 -6.17
C LEU A 190 -0.86 -9.72 -6.60
N LEU A 191 0.07 -10.12 -7.48
CA LEU A 191 0.05 -11.45 -8.07
C LEU A 191 0.18 -12.52 -6.97
N PRO A 192 -0.55 -13.65 -7.08
CA PRO A 192 -0.36 -14.76 -6.15
C PRO A 192 1.07 -15.29 -6.27
N GLY A 193 1.80 -15.35 -5.16
CA GLY A 193 3.14 -15.96 -5.12
C GLY A 193 4.31 -15.12 -4.60
N CYS A 194 4.08 -14.00 -3.89
CA CYS A 194 5.11 -13.47 -3.00
C CYS A 194 5.02 -14.16 -1.64
N SER A 195 6.10 -14.82 -1.18
CA SER A 195 6.16 -15.23 0.23
C SER A 195 6.31 -13.99 1.12
N PRO A 196 5.68 -13.95 2.31
CA PRO A 196 5.72 -12.79 3.23
C PRO A 196 7.13 -12.29 3.63
N GLN A 197 8.14 -13.14 3.43
CA GLN A 197 9.50 -12.97 3.92
C GLN A 197 10.28 -11.88 3.16
N LEU A 198 10.01 -11.68 1.86
CA LEU A 198 10.79 -10.77 1.00
C LEU A 198 10.46 -9.30 1.22
N VAL A 199 9.17 -8.97 1.39
CA VAL A 199 8.71 -7.62 1.73
C VAL A 199 9.19 -7.23 3.12
N SER A 200 9.03 -8.15 4.09
CA SER A 200 9.50 -7.97 5.47
C SER A 200 11.00 -7.67 5.52
N ALA A 201 11.84 -8.39 4.76
CA ALA A 201 13.28 -8.16 4.74
C ALA A 201 13.69 -6.76 4.21
N LEU A 202 13.07 -6.29 3.13
CA LEU A 202 13.39 -4.96 2.55
C LEU A 202 12.94 -3.81 3.45
N VAL A 203 11.76 -3.96 4.08
CA VAL A 203 11.20 -2.94 4.98
C VAL A 203 11.91 -2.98 6.33
N CYS A 204 12.28 -4.15 6.84
CA CYS A 204 13.20 -4.27 7.98
C CYS A 204 14.52 -3.57 7.69
N LEU A 205 15.13 -3.72 6.51
CA LEU A 205 16.39 -3.03 6.18
C LEU A 205 16.27 -1.51 6.11
N LEU A 206 15.11 -0.98 5.73
CA LEU A 206 14.79 0.46 5.79
C LEU A 206 14.52 0.91 7.24
N TYR A 207 13.69 0.19 7.98
CA TYR A 207 13.35 0.44 9.39
C TYR A 207 14.59 0.37 10.30
N TYR A 208 15.43 -0.65 10.17
CA TYR A 208 16.70 -0.76 10.89
C TYR A 208 17.71 0.32 10.47
N ARG A 209 17.68 0.83 9.23
CA ARG A 209 18.48 2.02 8.85
C ARG A 209 17.96 3.30 9.49
N LEU A 210 16.64 3.49 9.57
CA LEU A 210 16.02 4.64 10.24
C LEU A 210 16.28 4.60 11.75
N LYS A 211 16.10 3.43 12.40
CA LYS A 211 16.50 3.21 13.80
C LYS A 211 18.00 3.38 14.01
N ALA A 212 18.88 2.92 13.11
CA ALA A 212 20.32 3.11 13.26
C ALA A 212 20.76 4.58 13.14
N LEU A 213 19.99 5.43 12.43
CA LEU A 213 20.22 6.87 12.40
C LEU A 213 19.83 7.53 13.74
N GLN A 214 18.73 7.10 14.37
CA GLN A 214 18.32 7.57 15.70
C GLN A 214 19.16 6.97 16.86
N ALA A 215 19.62 5.72 16.74
CA ALA A 215 20.39 5.01 17.76
C ALA A 215 21.87 5.46 17.85
N SER A 216 22.28 6.46 17.06
CA SER A 216 23.61 7.08 17.15
C SER A 216 23.87 7.85 18.47
N GLN A 217 22.93 7.82 19.43
CA GLN A 217 23.07 8.34 20.78
C GLN A 217 23.12 7.29 21.91
N SER A 218 23.07 5.97 21.64
CA SER A 218 23.23 4.95 22.70
C SER A 218 23.88 3.66 22.22
N CYS A 219 24.88 3.18 22.96
CA CYS A 219 25.79 2.10 22.55
C CYS A 219 25.49 0.70 23.17
N HIS A 220 26.05 -0.33 22.51
CA HIS A 220 26.40 -1.69 22.98
C HIS A 220 25.58 -2.95 22.56
N ALA A 221 26.35 -3.91 22.02
CA ALA A 221 26.27 -5.38 22.06
C ALA A 221 25.31 -6.19 21.13
N VAL A 222 25.85 -7.31 20.60
CA VAL A 222 25.35 -8.23 19.54
C VAL A 222 26.05 -9.59 19.70
N PRO A 223 25.35 -10.76 19.81
CA PRO A 223 25.18 -11.72 18.68
C PRO A 223 23.88 -12.59 18.81
N SER A 224 23.52 -13.63 18.03
CA SER A 224 23.88 -14.21 16.71
C SER A 224 22.77 -15.19 16.24
N HIS A 225 22.64 -15.49 14.93
CA HIS A 225 22.76 -16.84 14.32
C HIS A 225 22.12 -17.02 12.91
N SER A 226 22.97 -17.49 11.99
CA SER A 226 22.71 -18.42 10.84
C SER A 226 21.96 -18.02 9.54
N ALA A 227 22.55 -18.52 8.43
CA ALA A 227 22.33 -18.32 6.98
C ALA A 227 21.06 -19.03 6.38
N ALA A 228 20.73 -19.03 5.07
CA ALA A 228 21.49 -18.80 3.82
C ALA A 228 20.62 -18.19 2.66
N VAL A 229 21.11 -17.35 1.73
CA VAL A 229 21.90 -17.51 0.45
C VAL A 229 21.16 -18.17 -0.76
N VAL A 230 21.31 -17.51 -1.94
CA VAL A 230 21.06 -17.90 -3.37
C VAL A 230 19.92 -17.11 -4.09
N SER A 231 19.94 -17.04 -5.43
CA SER A 231 19.76 -15.81 -6.24
C SER A 231 18.74 -15.85 -7.41
N LEU A 232 18.40 -14.63 -7.90
CA LEU A 232 17.90 -14.13 -9.22
C LEU A 232 17.75 -15.10 -10.43
N PRO A 233 16.92 -14.78 -11.48
CA PRO A 233 16.47 -13.43 -11.91
C PRO A 233 14.98 -13.23 -12.34
N LEU A 234 14.65 -11.94 -12.53
CA LEU A 234 13.54 -11.27 -13.27
C LEU A 234 12.52 -12.11 -14.09
N HIS A 235 11.26 -11.63 -14.15
CA HIS A 235 10.73 -10.89 -15.33
C HIS A 235 9.42 -10.10 -15.07
N HIS A 236 9.27 -8.99 -15.81
CA HIS A 236 8.09 -8.13 -16.00
C HIS A 236 7.36 -7.51 -14.79
N VAL A 237 7.55 -6.19 -14.63
CA VAL A 237 6.77 -5.32 -13.73
C VAL A 237 5.70 -4.58 -14.54
N LEU A 238 4.43 -4.93 -14.27
CA LEU A 238 3.18 -4.17 -14.47
C LEU A 238 3.09 -3.20 -15.67
N THR A 239 2.35 -3.62 -16.70
CA THR A 239 1.70 -2.72 -17.66
C THR A 239 0.27 -2.44 -17.20
N LEU A 240 -0.02 -1.23 -16.70
CA LEU A 240 -1.39 -0.79 -16.44
C LEU A 240 -2.04 -0.31 -17.75
N HIS A 241 -3.05 -1.04 -18.23
CA HIS A 241 -3.86 -0.64 -19.38
C HIS A 241 -5.21 -0.12 -18.88
N VAL A 242 -5.45 1.19 -19.02
CA VAL A 242 -6.74 1.80 -18.64
C VAL A 242 -7.60 1.95 -19.89
N HIS A 243 -8.72 1.21 -19.96
CA HIS A 243 -9.68 1.35 -21.05
C HIS A 243 -10.86 2.23 -20.61
N LYS A 244 -10.94 3.46 -21.14
CA LYS A 244 -12.02 4.41 -20.85
C LYS A 244 -13.21 4.11 -21.77
N HIS A 245 -14.23 3.42 -21.26
CA HIS A 245 -15.48 3.24 -22.02
C HIS A 245 -16.33 4.52 -21.93
N ILE A 246 -16.60 5.13 -23.08
CA ILE A 246 -17.53 6.26 -23.22
C ILE A 246 -18.96 5.70 -23.24
N PRO A 247 -19.95 6.30 -22.56
CA PRO A 247 -21.33 5.87 -22.66
C PRO A 247 -21.95 6.32 -23.98
N ASN A 248 -22.50 5.39 -24.77
CA ASN A 248 -23.41 5.72 -25.86
C ASN A 248 -24.86 5.72 -25.35
N HIS A 249 -25.64 6.68 -25.83
CA HIS A 249 -27.01 6.96 -25.42
C HIS A 249 -28.03 6.10 -26.19
N CYS A 250 -29.12 5.68 -25.52
CA CYS A 250 -30.34 5.07 -26.09
C CYS A 250 -30.15 3.69 -26.79
N SER A 251 -31.11 2.76 -26.79
CA SER A 251 -32.50 2.71 -26.32
C SER A 251 -32.90 1.24 -26.05
N GLY A 252 -33.93 0.97 -25.24
CA GLY A 252 -34.50 -0.39 -25.16
C GLY A 252 -35.28 -0.67 -23.89
N THR A 253 -36.60 -0.47 -23.94
CA THR A 253 -37.57 -0.82 -22.89
C THR A 253 -37.65 -2.32 -22.62
N LYS A 254 -37.85 -2.72 -21.35
CA LYS A 254 -38.77 -3.80 -20.94
C LYS A 254 -39.17 -3.68 -19.47
N GLU A 255 -40.38 -4.14 -19.17
CA GLU A 255 -41.21 -3.85 -17.98
C GLU A 255 -40.82 -4.62 -16.69
N PRO A 256 -41.30 -4.19 -15.50
CA PRO A 256 -40.85 -4.69 -14.20
C PRO A 256 -41.78 -5.74 -13.53
N GLU A 257 -42.33 -6.70 -14.26
CA GLU A 257 -43.31 -7.68 -13.74
C GLU A 257 -42.69 -8.96 -13.09
N ASP A 258 -41.46 -9.34 -13.43
CA ASP A 258 -40.91 -10.65 -13.02
C ASP A 258 -40.26 -10.69 -11.61
N LEU A 259 -40.14 -9.56 -10.92
CA LEU A 259 -39.47 -9.49 -9.60
C LEU A 259 -40.37 -9.83 -8.41
N LEU A 260 -41.68 -9.96 -8.59
CA LEU A 260 -42.65 -10.15 -7.50
C LEU A 260 -42.99 -11.62 -7.18
N LYS A 261 -42.37 -12.59 -7.87
CA LYS A 261 -42.60 -14.04 -7.68
C LYS A 261 -41.51 -14.79 -6.90
N ALA A 262 -40.45 -14.11 -6.46
CA ALA A 262 -39.31 -14.73 -5.76
C ALA A 262 -39.26 -14.48 -4.23
N LEU A 263 -40.30 -13.88 -3.64
CA LEU A 263 -40.38 -13.55 -2.20
C LEU A 263 -41.54 -14.24 -1.47
N MET A 264 -42.10 -15.29 -2.05
CA MET A 264 -43.05 -16.18 -1.38
C MET A 264 -42.73 -17.65 -1.69
N HIS A 265 -41.69 -18.18 -1.04
CA HIS A 265 -41.62 -19.57 -0.53
C HIS A 265 -40.44 -19.73 0.41
#